data_AF-A0A2L2XIE8-F1
#
_entry.id   AF-A0A2L2XIE8-F1
#
_cell.length_a   1.000
_cell.length_b   1.000
_cell.length_c   1.000
_cell.angle_alpha   90.00
_cell.angle_beta   90.00
_cell.angle_gamma   90.00
#
_symmetry.space_group_name_H-M   'P 1'
#
loop_
_entity.id
_entity.type
_entity.pdbx_description
1 polymer ?
#
loop_
_entity_poly.entity_id
_entity_poly.type
_entity_poly.pdbx_seq_one_letter_code
_entity_poly.pdbx_strand_id
1 'polypeptide(L)'
;MPPGYRIEYGGENEERINAFVSIGRLSVVVGLLINIISAMQFYSLTKPAIVLISIYLALSGALLGLFITGTPLGFMALLGIVSLSGIVVRNGIVLLDLIEIGRKQGMSLNDAIR
;
A
#
# COMPACT_ATOMS: atom_id res chain seq x y z
N MET A 1 -40.78 -43.70 -5.97
CA MET A 1 -40.48 -43.29 -4.59
C MET A 1 -41.76 -43.33 -3.76
N PRO A 2 -41.74 -43.72 -2.48
CA PRO A 2 -42.95 -43.93 -1.68
C PRO A 2 -43.66 -42.60 -1.33
N PRO A 3 -44.98 -42.60 -1.06
CA PRO A 3 -45.73 -41.40 -0.73
C PRO A 3 -45.43 -40.96 0.70
N GLY A 4 -44.92 -39.74 0.88
CA GLY A 4 -44.57 -39.16 2.19
C GLY A 4 -43.22 -38.47 2.25
N TYR A 5 -42.37 -38.65 1.23
CA TYR A 5 -41.09 -37.95 1.14
C TYR A 5 -41.27 -36.62 0.40
N ARG A 6 -41.17 -35.51 1.14
CA ARG A 6 -41.13 -34.15 0.57
C ARG A 6 -39.66 -33.84 0.26
N ILE A 7 -39.30 -33.81 -1.02
CA ILE A 7 -37.96 -33.36 -1.43
C ILE A 7 -37.99 -31.83 -1.45
N GLU A 8 -37.39 -31.22 -0.44
CA GLU A 8 -37.16 -29.77 -0.37
C GLU A 8 -35.89 -29.40 -1.14
N TYR A 9 -36.04 -29.10 -2.44
CA TYR A 9 -35.00 -28.48 -3.27
C TYR A 9 -34.74 -26.99 -2.92
N GLY A 10 -35.14 -26.56 -1.71
CA GLY A 10 -35.03 -25.17 -1.23
C GLY A 10 -33.88 -24.95 -0.25
N GLY A 11 -33.46 -25.96 0.52
CA GLY A 11 -32.45 -25.82 1.58
C GLY A 11 -31.07 -25.41 1.06
N GLU A 12 -30.62 -25.97 -0.08
CA GLU A 12 -29.32 -25.63 -0.66
C GLU A 12 -29.25 -24.16 -1.13
N ASN A 13 -30.38 -23.61 -1.60
CA ASN A 13 -30.45 -22.21 -2.00
C ASN A 13 -30.50 -21.28 -0.77
N GLU A 14 -31.22 -21.66 0.27
CA GLU A 14 -31.23 -20.94 1.55
C GLU A 14 -29.87 -20.98 2.25
N GLU A 15 -29.18 -22.12 2.26
CA GLU A 15 -27.81 -22.25 2.77
C GLU A 15 -26.83 -21.39 1.97
N ARG A 16 -26.95 -21.37 0.64
CA ARG A 16 -26.17 -20.45 -0.21
C ARG A 16 -26.43 -19.00 0.17
N ILE A 17 -27.69 -18.58 0.28
CA ILE A 17 -28.06 -17.20 0.62
C ILE A 17 -27.53 -16.83 2.01
N ASN A 18 -27.68 -17.72 3.00
CA ASN A 18 -27.15 -17.52 4.35
C ASN A 18 -25.62 -17.42 4.36
N ALA A 19 -24.93 -18.22 3.54
CA ALA A 19 -23.48 -18.12 3.36
C ALA A 19 -23.08 -16.78 2.72
N PHE A 20 -23.79 -16.31 1.69
CA PHE A 20 -23.55 -15.00 1.07
C PHE A 20 -23.78 -13.84 2.05
N VAL A 21 -24.83 -13.90 2.87
CA VAL A 21 -25.09 -12.90 3.91
C VAL A 21 -23.98 -12.91 4.96
N SER A 22 -23.50 -14.10 5.36
CA SER A 22 -22.39 -14.25 6.30
C SER A 22 -21.08 -13.69 5.74
N ILE A 23 -20.76 -14.02 4.48
CA ILE A 23 -19.60 -13.47 3.75
C ILE A 23 -19.71 -11.95 3.65
N GLY A 24 -20.89 -11.41 3.29
CA GLY A 24 -21.12 -9.97 3.19
C GLY A 24 -20.90 -9.25 4.52
N ARG A 25 -21.37 -9.82 5.64
CA ARG A 25 -21.11 -9.27 6.99
C ARG A 25 -19.62 -9.28 7.32
N LEU A 26 -18.93 -10.38 7.03
CA LEU A 26 -17.48 -10.49 7.24
C LEU A 26 -16.71 -9.48 6.38
N SER A 27 -17.11 -9.25 5.13
CA SER A 27 -16.50 -8.26 4.24
C SER A 27 -16.56 -6.84 4.81
N VAL A 28 -17.67 -6.44 5.44
CA VAL A 28 -17.78 -5.12 6.08
C VAL A 28 -16.81 -5.00 7.25
N VAL A 29 -16.69 -6.02 8.10
CA VAL A 29 -15.76 -6.02 9.23
C VAL A 29 -14.31 -5.96 8.75
N VAL A 30 -13.95 -6.78 7.75
CA VAL A 30 -12.60 -6.80 7.16
C VAL A 30 -12.28 -5.46 6.49
N GLY A 31 -13.23 -4.87 5.75
CA GLY A 31 -13.05 -3.56 5.13
C GLY A 31 -12.84 -2.43 6.15
N LEU A 32 -13.54 -2.48 7.28
CA LEU A 32 -13.33 -1.54 8.39
C LEU A 32 -11.94 -1.71 9.01
N LEU A 33 -11.51 -2.95 9.27
CA LEU A 33 -10.17 -3.24 9.81
C LEU A 33 -9.05 -2.76 8.88
N ILE A 34 -9.19 -2.97 7.57
CA ILE A 34 -8.22 -2.46 6.58
C ILE A 34 -8.13 -0.94 6.63
N ASN A 35 -9.27 -0.23 6.68
CA ASN A 35 -9.26 1.23 6.80
C ASN A 35 -8.56 1.72 8.08
N ILE A 36 -8.81 1.07 9.21
CA ILE A 36 -8.16 1.41 10.49
C ILE A 36 -6.65 1.16 10.40
N ILE A 37 -6.24 0.00 9.89
CA ILE A 37 -4.82 -0.35 9.75
C ILE A 37 -4.13 0.61 8.77
N SER A 38 -4.75 0.94 7.64
CA SER A 38 -4.21 1.93 6.70
C SER A 38 -4.07 3.31 7.34
N ALA A 39 -5.05 3.77 8.13
CA ALA A 39 -4.96 5.02 8.85
C ALA A 39 -3.83 5.02 9.89
N MET A 40 -3.68 3.90 10.64
CA MET A 40 -2.60 3.70 11.59
C MET A 40 -1.23 3.53 10.94
N GLN A 41 -1.16 2.94 9.75
CA GLN A 41 0.11 2.74 9.05
C GLN A 41 0.64 4.06 8.49
N PHE A 42 -0.24 4.98 8.12
CA PHE A 42 0.20 6.22 7.51
C PHE A 42 0.36 7.39 8.48
N TYR A 43 -0.44 7.56 9.54
CA TYR A 43 -0.40 8.69 10.50
C TYR A 43 -0.27 10.12 9.88
N SER A 44 -0.24 10.24 8.56
CA SER A 44 0.06 11.39 7.72
C SER A 44 -0.05 10.96 6.26
N LEU A 45 -0.94 11.60 5.49
CA LEU A 45 -1.08 11.37 4.03
C LEU A 45 0.13 11.88 3.23
N THR A 46 1.00 12.67 3.85
CA THR A 46 2.19 13.25 3.21
C THR A 46 3.30 12.23 3.01
N LYS A 47 3.49 11.33 3.99
CA LYS A 47 4.50 10.26 3.94
C LYS A 47 4.31 9.32 2.73
N PRO A 48 3.10 8.75 2.47
CA PRO A 48 2.89 7.91 1.29
C PRO A 48 3.04 8.65 -0.04
N ALA A 49 2.60 9.91 -0.13
CA ALA A 49 2.72 10.69 -1.35
C ALA A 49 4.19 10.89 -1.75
N ILE A 50 5.07 11.16 -0.78
CA ILE A 50 6.50 11.32 -1.02
C ILE A 50 7.14 9.99 -1.43
N VAL A 51 6.78 8.88 -0.78
CA VAL A 51 7.25 7.55 -1.16
C VAL A 51 6.89 7.23 -2.62
N LEU A 52 5.64 7.49 -3.04
CA LEU A 52 5.21 7.24 -4.41
C LEU A 52 6.00 8.09 -5.41
N ILE A 53 6.15 9.40 -5.16
CA ILE A 53 6.94 10.29 -6.03
C ILE A 53 8.40 9.84 -6.11
N SER A 54 9.01 9.46 -4.99
CA SER A 54 10.38 8.97 -4.92
C SER A 54 10.59 7.69 -5.74
N ILE A 55 9.63 6.76 -5.71
CA ILE A 55 9.68 5.52 -6.51
C ILE A 55 9.60 5.84 -8.00
N TYR A 56 8.67 6.70 -8.42
CA TYR A 56 8.56 7.10 -9.83
C TYR A 56 9.83 7.80 -10.33
N LEU A 57 10.44 8.66 -9.49
CA LEU A 57 11.68 9.36 -9.83
C LEU A 57 12.87 8.39 -9.92
N ALA A 58 13.00 7.46 -8.96
CA ALA A 58 14.06 6.45 -8.96
C ALA A 58 13.96 5.53 -10.19
N LEU A 59 12.74 5.12 -10.57
CA LEU A 59 12.51 4.31 -11.76
C LEU A 59 12.88 5.07 -13.04
N SER A 60 12.43 6.32 -13.18
CA SER A 60 12.77 7.17 -14.33
C SER A 60 14.29 7.37 -14.46
N GLY A 61 14.97 7.71 -13.37
CA GLY A 61 16.42 7.91 -13.35
C GLY A 61 17.20 6.64 -13.68
N ALA A 62 16.76 5.49 -13.17
CA ALA A 62 17.42 4.23 -13.46
C ALA A 62 17.20 3.77 -14.90
N LEU A 63 15.99 3.94 -15.46
CA LEU A 63 15.72 3.66 -16.88
C LEU A 63 16.54 4.57 -17.80
N LEU A 64 16.64 5.87 -17.48
CA LEU A 64 17.50 6.80 -18.21
C LEU A 64 18.98 6.41 -18.13
N GLY A 65 19.46 6.01 -16.94
CA GLY A 65 20.85 5.54 -16.77
C GLY A 65 21.13 4.28 -17.60
N LEU A 66 20.17 3.35 -17.64
CA LEU A 66 20.26 2.14 -18.45
C LEU A 66 20.28 2.46 -19.95
N PHE A 67 19.45 3.41 -20.37
CA PHE A 67 19.38 3.88 -21.75
C PHE A 67 20.70 4.54 -22.20
N ILE A 68 21.29 5.39 -21.36
CA ILE A 68 22.58 6.06 -21.65
C ILE A 68 23.72 5.05 -21.68
N THR A 69 23.74 4.08 -20.76
CA THR A 69 24.78 3.04 -20.72
C THR A 69 24.59 1.94 -21.75
N GLY A 70 23.45 1.91 -22.45
CA GLY A 70 23.11 0.88 -23.43
C GLY A 70 22.99 -0.52 -22.83
N THR A 71 22.76 -0.62 -21.51
CA THR A 71 22.68 -1.91 -20.82
C THR A 71 21.25 -2.47 -20.90
N PRO A 72 21.08 -3.79 -21.06
CA PRO A 72 19.75 -4.38 -21.09
C PRO A 72 19.15 -4.47 -19.68
N LEU A 73 17.81 -4.41 -19.61
CA LEU A 73 17.05 -4.52 -18.37
C LEU A 73 17.04 -5.97 -17.87
N GLY A 74 18.13 -6.37 -17.21
CA GLY A 74 18.35 -7.70 -16.66
C GLY A 74 18.18 -7.77 -15.15
N PHE A 75 18.40 -8.96 -14.59
CA PHE A 75 18.26 -9.21 -13.15
C PHE A 75 19.11 -8.27 -12.28
N MET A 76 20.37 -8.02 -12.67
CA MET A 76 21.23 -7.06 -11.95
C MET A 76 20.71 -5.62 -12.00
N ALA A 77 20.16 -5.18 -13.13
CA ALA A 77 19.58 -3.85 -13.25
C ALA A 77 18.36 -3.69 -12.33
N LEU A 78 17.50 -4.72 -12.25
CA LEU A 78 16.35 -4.72 -11.34
C LEU A 78 16.77 -4.65 -9.87
N LEU A 79 17.79 -5.43 -9.47
CA LEU A 79 18.35 -5.32 -8.11
C LEU A 79 18.89 -3.93 -7.81
N GLY A 80 19.54 -3.29 -8.78
CA GLY A 80 19.99 -1.91 -8.68
C GLY A 80 18.83 -0.92 -8.50
N ILE A 81 17.79 -1.03 -9.32
CA ILE A 81 16.58 -0.18 -9.25
C ILE A 81 15.92 -0.30 -7.87
N VAL A 82 15.72 -1.52 -7.37
CA VAL A 82 15.11 -1.77 -6.05
C VAL A 82 15.97 -1.19 -4.94
N SER A 83 17.29 -1.38 -4.99
CA SER A 83 18.22 -0.86 -4.00
C SER A 83 18.24 0.67 -3.98
N LEU A 84 18.30 1.31 -5.16
CA LEU A 84 18.27 2.76 -5.32
C LEU A 84 16.94 3.33 -4.78
N SER A 85 15.82 2.72 -5.17
CA SER A 85 14.48 3.11 -4.68
C SER A 85 14.41 3.07 -3.14
N GLY A 86 14.92 2.01 -2.53
CA GLY A 86 14.96 1.87 -1.06
C GLY A 86 15.80 2.95 -0.37
N ILE A 87 16.95 3.34 -0.95
CA ILE A 87 17.80 4.41 -0.41
C ILE A 87 17.08 5.77 -0.49
N VAL A 88 16.51 6.10 -1.65
CA VAL A 88 15.82 7.38 -1.87
C VAL A 88 14.62 7.52 -0.94
N VAL A 89 13.82 6.46 -0.82
CA VAL A 89 12.66 6.41 0.08
C VAL A 89 13.09 6.57 1.53
N ARG A 90 14.12 5.85 1.98
CA ARG A 90 14.63 5.96 3.36
C ARG A 90 15.09 7.38 3.66
N ASN A 91 15.87 7.99 2.77
CA ASN A 91 16.37 9.35 2.97
C ASN A 91 15.22 10.38 3.01
N GLY A 92 14.22 10.24 2.13
CA GLY A 92 13.04 11.10 2.13
C GLY A 92 12.22 11.00 3.42
N ILE A 93 12.00 9.78 3.93
CA ILE A 93 11.26 9.56 5.19
C ILE A 93 12.02 10.18 6.37
N VAL A 94 13.32 9.94 6.48
CA VAL A 94 14.14 10.48 7.59
C VAL A 94 14.15 12.01 7.57
N LEU A 95 14.32 12.64 6.41
CA LEU A 95 14.22 14.10 6.27
C LEU A 95 12.87 14.63 6.72
N LEU A 96 11.78 13.97 6.34
CA LEU A 96 10.44 14.39 6.74
C LEU A 96 10.24 14.30 8.25
N ASP A 97 10.69 13.21 8.85
CA ASP A 97 10.60 12.99 10.29
C ASP A 97 11.43 14.06 11.04
N LEU A 98 12.60 14.44 10.52
CA LEU A 98 13.42 15.53 11.08
C LEU A 98 12.70 16.89 11.01
N ILE A 99 12.08 17.23 9.87
CA ILE A 99 11.31 18.47 9.72
C ILE A 99 10.12 18.49 10.70
N GLU A 100 9.44 17.35 10.87
CA GLU A 100 8.31 17.21 11.78
C GLU A 100 8.74 17.37 13.25
N ILE A 101 9.91 16.83 13.62
CA ILE A 101 10.52 17.02 14.94
C ILE A 101 10.89 18.49 15.16
N GLY A 102 11.56 19.14 14.20
CA GLY A 102 11.93 20.57 14.29
C GLY A 102 10.70 21.48 14.43
N ARG A 103 9.62 21.20 13.68
CA ARG A 103 8.34 21.90 13.84
C ARG A 103 7.73 21.71 15.22
N LYS A 104 7.79 20.50 15.80
CA LYS A 104 7.29 20.23 17.16
C LYS A 104 8.11 20.93 18.24
N GLN A 105 9.39 21.22 17.98
CA GLN A 105 10.27 21.99 18.87
C GLN A 105 10.11 23.51 18.72
N GLY A 106 9.15 23.98 17.91
CA GLY A 106 8.84 25.41 17.75
C GLY A 106 9.72 26.13 16.72
N MET A 107 10.52 25.41 15.92
CA MET A 107 11.29 26.01 14.82
C MET A 107 10.37 26.43 13.67
N SER A 108 10.67 27.58 13.07
CA SER A 108 9.98 28.06 11.88
C SER A 108 10.24 27.12 10.69
N LEU A 109 9.29 27.01 9.74
CA LEU A 109 9.41 26.10 8.58
C LEU A 109 10.73 26.32 7.79
N ASN A 110 11.22 27.56 7.75
CA ASN A 110 12.46 27.92 7.07
C ASN A 110 13.73 27.48 7.80
N ASP A 111 13.69 27.35 9.14
CA ASP A 111 14.82 26.86 9.93
C ASP A 111 14.87 25.33 9.96
N ALA A 112 13.72 24.67 9.79
CA ALA A 112 13.62 23.20 9.77
C ALA A 112 13.99 22.56 8.41
N ILE A 113 13.93 23.33 7.32
CA ILE A 113 14.32 22.89 5.96
C ILE A 113 15.82 23.14 5.69
N ARG A 114 16.48 23.97 6.51
CA ARG A 114 17.88 24.40 6.34
C ARG A 114 18.90 23.44 6.93
#